data_AF-A0A7S3JCM9-F1
#
_entry.id   AF-A0A7S3JCM9-F1
#
_cell.length_a   1.000
_cell.length_b   1.000
_cell.length_c   1.000
_cell.angle_alpha   90.00
_cell.angle_beta   90.00
_cell.angle_gamma   90.00
#
_symmetry.space_group_name_H-M   'P 1'
#
loop_
_entity.id
_entity.type
_entity.pdbx_description
1 polymer ?
#
loop_
_entity_poly.entity_id
_entity_poly.type
_entity_poly.pdbx_seq_one_letter_code
_entity_poly.pdbx_strand_id
1 'polypeptide(L)'
;IKAEQNDRYYKRVIKNNFEHYWKLHSNSNGKREEYSDSFKDLVWQMISHVPDYRPFIEEIKNHEWFKGPVASKEDIEFEFRLRKKSLETKMEVGGNSEKNAESQGNKETDDTSPSHSSSMVSNSDKEEAANEKQVKLKSQKFIVGHAEILIDAIVWFC
;
A
#
# COMPACT_ATOMS: atom_id res chain seq x y z
N ILE A 1 15.18 -6.51 -8.92
CA ILE A 1 16.02 -6.18 -7.74
C ILE A 1 16.61 -7.50 -7.24
N LYS A 2 17.91 -7.58 -6.95
CA LYS A 2 18.58 -8.83 -6.53
C LYS A 2 19.03 -8.73 -5.07
N ALA A 3 19.03 -9.88 -4.38
CA ALA A 3 19.45 -10.11 -3.00
C ALA A 3 20.96 -9.94 -2.75
N GLU A 4 21.58 -8.86 -3.23
CA GLU A 4 23.03 -8.70 -3.13
C GLU A 4 23.43 -8.03 -1.82
N GLN A 5 24.66 -8.25 -1.35
CA GLN A 5 25.16 -7.66 -0.10
C GLN A 5 25.11 -6.12 -0.09
N ASN A 6 25.12 -5.50 -1.27
CA ASN A 6 25.02 -4.05 -1.45
C ASN A 6 23.58 -3.54 -1.60
N ASP A 7 22.58 -4.43 -1.67
CA ASP A 7 21.17 -4.03 -1.74
C ASP A 7 20.78 -3.17 -0.54
N ARG A 8 19.96 -2.15 -0.79
CA ARG A 8 19.59 -1.14 0.21
C ARG A 8 18.95 -1.76 1.45
N TYR A 9 18.14 -2.79 1.27
CA TYR A 9 17.37 -3.44 2.32
C TYR A 9 18.14 -4.63 2.89
N TYR A 10 18.63 -5.52 2.02
CA TYR A 10 19.27 -6.76 2.44
C TYR A 10 20.56 -6.53 3.24
N LYS A 11 21.33 -5.47 2.93
CA LYS A 11 22.51 -5.10 3.74
C LYS A 11 22.20 -4.81 5.20
N ARG A 12 20.94 -4.45 5.53
CA ARG A 12 20.50 -4.23 6.92
C ARG A 12 20.24 -5.54 7.65
N VAL A 13 19.72 -6.54 6.94
CA VAL A 13 19.56 -7.90 7.43
C VAL A 13 20.93 -8.50 7.76
N ILE A 14 21.90 -8.39 6.85
CA ILE A 14 23.28 -8.86 7.07
C ILE A 14 23.93 -8.19 8.30
N LYS A 15 23.70 -6.88 8.46
CA LYS A 15 24.23 -6.10 9.60
C LYS A 15 23.42 -6.25 10.89
N ASN A 16 22.44 -7.14 10.91
CA ASN A 16 21.51 -7.35 12.02
C ASN A 16 20.85 -6.04 12.52
N ASN A 17 20.57 -5.09 11.62
CA ASN A 17 19.99 -3.79 11.97
C ASN A 17 18.48 -3.78 11.73
N PHE A 18 17.77 -4.43 12.65
CA PHE A 18 16.32 -4.62 12.63
C PHE A 18 15.55 -3.30 12.57
N GLU A 19 15.88 -2.35 13.46
CA GLU A 19 15.14 -1.10 13.58
C GLU A 19 15.24 -0.26 12.29
N HIS A 20 16.44 -0.15 11.72
CA HIS A 20 16.63 0.62 10.49
C HIS A 20 16.00 -0.07 9.28
N TYR A 21 15.98 -1.41 9.24
CA TYR A 21 15.26 -2.15 8.22
C TYR A 21 13.78 -1.79 8.22
N TRP A 22 13.12 -1.84 9.38
CA TRP A 22 11.70 -1.53 9.49
C TRP A 22 11.38 -0.05 9.29
N LYS A 23 12.26 0.86 9.73
CA LYS A 23 12.12 2.29 9.47
C LYS A 23 12.15 2.62 7.97
N LEU A 24 12.89 1.86 7.18
CA LEU A 24 12.91 2.03 5.71
C LEU A 24 11.60 1.54 5.08
N HIS A 25 11.08 0.39 5.54
CA HIS A 25 9.84 -0.18 5.02
C HIS A 25 8.62 0.65 5.41
N SER A 26 8.53 1.08 6.67
CA SER A 26 7.40 1.87 7.19
C SER A 26 7.28 3.26 6.57
N ASN A 27 8.34 3.78 5.94
CA ASN A 27 8.36 5.10 5.32
C ASN A 27 8.34 5.03 3.78
N SER A 28 8.23 3.84 3.19
CA SER A 28 8.09 3.71 1.74
C SER A 28 6.69 4.19 1.31
N ASN A 29 6.60 4.92 0.20
CA ASN A 29 5.33 5.37 -0.41
C ASN A 29 4.57 6.50 0.29
N GLY A 30 5.23 7.27 1.18
CA GLY A 30 4.64 8.48 1.78
C GLY A 30 3.49 8.22 2.76
N LYS A 31 3.18 6.95 3.02
CA LYS A 31 2.25 6.49 4.06
C LYS A 31 3.10 5.85 5.15
N ARG A 32 2.92 6.28 6.38
CA ARG A 32 3.52 5.59 7.53
C ARG A 32 2.66 4.37 7.82
N GLU A 33 3.11 3.20 7.35
CA GLU A 33 2.47 1.94 7.68
C GLU A 33 3.11 1.36 8.94
N GLU A 34 2.26 1.08 9.92
CA GLU A 34 2.66 0.45 11.18
C GLU A 34 2.43 -1.05 11.08
N TYR A 35 3.52 -1.80 10.99
CA TYR A 35 3.47 -3.25 11.07
C TYR A 35 3.42 -3.71 12.53
N SER A 36 2.64 -4.77 12.79
CA SER A 36 2.65 -5.43 14.10
C SER A 36 4.03 -6.00 14.43
N ASP A 37 4.42 -6.00 15.69
CA ASP A 37 5.75 -6.48 16.08
C ASP A 37 5.93 -7.99 15.84
N SER A 38 4.86 -8.77 15.97
CA SER A 38 4.88 -10.21 15.62
C SER A 38 5.11 -10.44 14.12
N PHE A 39 4.55 -9.59 13.25
CA PHE A 39 4.89 -9.65 11.82
C PHE A 39 6.35 -9.35 11.58
N LYS A 40 6.85 -8.27 12.20
CA LYS A 40 8.22 -7.83 12.01
C LYS A 40 9.22 -8.90 12.44
N ASP A 41 8.95 -9.55 13.56
CA ASP A 41 9.78 -10.63 14.10
C ASP A 41 9.80 -11.84 13.15
N LEU A 42 8.63 -12.35 12.74
CA LEU A 42 8.56 -13.49 11.83
C LEU A 42 9.30 -13.23 10.51
N VAL A 43 9.04 -12.08 9.88
CA VAL A 43 9.68 -11.72 8.60
C VAL A 43 11.19 -11.63 8.77
N TRP A 44 11.67 -11.03 9.87
CA TRP A 44 13.10 -10.91 10.13
C TRP A 44 13.80 -12.26 10.22
N GLN A 45 13.18 -13.24 10.89
CA GLN A 45 13.70 -14.60 10.98
C GLN A 45 13.69 -15.29 9.61
N MET A 46 12.59 -15.16 8.86
CA MET A 46 12.46 -15.78 7.52
C MET A 46 13.48 -15.27 6.51
N ILE A 47 13.83 -13.98 6.55
CA ILE A 47 14.78 -13.38 5.60
C ILE A 47 16.25 -13.44 6.08
N SER A 48 16.53 -14.15 7.17
CA SER A 48 17.87 -14.21 7.75
C SER A 48 18.94 -14.58 6.72
N HIS A 49 20.09 -13.90 6.81
CA HIS A 49 21.23 -14.15 5.93
C HIS A 49 21.80 -15.56 6.12
N VAL A 50 21.85 -16.04 7.36
CA VAL A 50 22.29 -17.39 7.69
C VAL A 50 21.09 -18.33 7.57
N PRO A 51 21.13 -19.33 6.67
CA PRO A 51 19.99 -20.23 6.44
C PRO A 51 19.56 -21.00 7.69
N ASP A 52 20.52 -21.40 8.53
CA ASP A 52 20.26 -22.18 9.76
C ASP A 52 19.48 -21.40 10.83
N TYR A 53 19.38 -20.07 10.70
CA TYR A 53 18.56 -19.22 11.57
C TYR A 53 17.15 -18.99 11.05
N ARG A 54 16.82 -19.53 9.87
CA ARG A 54 15.46 -19.41 9.34
C ARG A 54 14.56 -20.46 9.99
N PRO A 55 13.33 -20.09 10.34
CA PRO A 55 12.42 -21.02 10.99
C PRO A 55 11.98 -22.11 10.02
N PHE A 56 11.83 -23.33 10.53
CA PHE A 56 11.15 -24.42 9.86
C PHE A 56 9.65 -24.11 9.71
N ILE A 57 8.97 -24.84 8.82
CA ILE A 57 7.55 -24.59 8.55
C ILE A 57 6.67 -24.82 9.80
N GLU A 58 7.05 -25.76 10.66
CA GLU A 58 6.39 -26.02 11.94
C GLU A 58 6.53 -24.82 12.89
N GLU A 59 7.69 -24.17 12.89
CA GLU A 59 7.96 -22.98 13.71
C GLU A 59 7.17 -21.78 13.20
N ILE A 60 7.08 -21.61 11.88
CA ILE A 60 6.23 -20.57 11.24
C ILE A 60 4.75 -20.77 11.64
N LYS A 61 4.24 -21.99 11.55
CA LYS A 61 2.83 -22.30 11.93
C LYS A 61 2.56 -22.05 13.41
N ASN A 62 3.58 -22.21 14.25
CA ASN A 62 3.47 -21.98 15.68
C ASN A 62 3.68 -20.51 16.08
N HIS A 63 4.14 -19.66 15.16
CA HIS A 63 4.40 -18.25 15.40
C HIS A 63 3.10 -17.46 15.68
N GLU A 64 3.17 -16.49 16.59
CA GLU A 64 2.01 -15.65 17.01
C GLU A 64 1.33 -14.96 15.83
N TRP A 65 2.13 -14.47 14.89
CA TRP A 65 1.61 -13.85 13.67
C TRP A 65 0.74 -14.81 12.83
N PHE A 66 1.13 -16.08 12.72
CA PHE A 66 0.40 -17.06 11.91
C PHE A 66 -0.95 -17.42 12.53
N LYS A 67 -1.05 -17.37 13.86
CA LYS A 67 -2.28 -17.60 14.63
C LYS A 67 -3.18 -16.35 14.71
N GLY A 68 -2.75 -15.25 14.10
CA GLY A 68 -3.48 -13.99 14.09
C GLY A 68 -4.77 -14.02 13.25
N PRO A 69 -5.47 -12.88 13.17
CA PRO A 69 -6.69 -12.77 12.37
C PRO A 69 -6.40 -12.99 10.88
N VAL A 70 -7.27 -13.77 10.23
CA VAL A 70 -7.21 -14.06 8.79
C VAL A 70 -8.37 -13.36 8.10
N ALA A 71 -8.09 -12.73 6.95
CA ALA A 71 -9.11 -12.07 6.16
C ALA A 71 -10.14 -13.09 5.62
N SER A 72 -11.41 -12.69 5.59
CA SER A 72 -12.45 -13.51 4.97
C SER A 72 -12.26 -13.56 3.45
N LYS A 73 -12.88 -14.54 2.80
CA LYS A 73 -12.86 -14.64 1.33
C LYS A 73 -13.46 -13.38 0.70
N GLU A 74 -14.54 -12.87 1.29
CA GLU A 74 -15.24 -11.68 0.84
C GLU A 74 -14.36 -10.43 0.92
N ASP A 75 -13.58 -10.29 2.01
CA ASP A 75 -12.63 -9.19 2.18
C ASP A 75 -11.51 -9.25 1.14
N ILE A 76 -10.97 -10.45 0.88
CA ILE A 76 -9.92 -10.67 -0.13
C ILE A 76 -10.43 -10.32 -1.53
N GLU A 77 -11.61 -10.82 -1.89
CA GLU A 77 -12.22 -10.53 -3.20
C GLU A 77 -12.51 -9.03 -3.36
N PHE A 78 -12.99 -8.39 -2.30
CA PHE A 78 -13.22 -6.95 -2.29
C PHE A 78 -11.93 -6.16 -2.52
N GLU A 79 -10.87 -6.48 -1.78
CA GLU A 79 -9.55 -5.86 -1.92
C GLU A 79 -8.97 -6.03 -3.32
N PHE A 80 -9.03 -7.23 -3.89
CA PHE A 80 -8.52 -7.49 -5.23
C PHE A 80 -9.30 -6.70 -6.30
N ARG A 81 -10.63 -6.58 -6.18
CA ARG A 81 -11.42 -5.72 -7.07
C ARG A 81 -10.99 -4.26 -6.99
N LEU A 82 -10.76 -3.74 -5.77
CA LEU A 82 -10.31 -2.36 -5.59
C LEU A 82 -8.92 -2.11 -6.20
N ARG A 83 -7.97 -3.02 -5.97
CA ARG A 83 -6.61 -2.92 -6.52
C ARG A 83 -6.62 -3.00 -8.04
N LYS A 84 -7.39 -3.94 -8.61
CA LYS A 84 -7.54 -4.08 -10.06
C LYS A 84 -8.08 -2.80 -10.70
N LYS A 85 -9.17 -2.25 -10.17
CA LYS A 85 -9.75 -0.98 -10.66
C LYS A 85 -8.75 0.18 -10.59
N SER A 86 -7.99 0.27 -9.50
CA SER A 86 -6.97 1.33 -9.32
C SER A 86 -5.84 1.22 -10.34
N LEU A 87 -5.47 0.01 -10.75
CA LEU A 87 -4.46 -0.23 -11.78
C LEU A 87 -4.99 0.13 -13.17
N GLU A 88 -6.22 -0.28 -13.49
CA GLU A 88 -6.88 0.05 -14.77
C GLU A 88 -6.94 1.57 -14.97
N THR A 89 -7.39 2.33 -13.97
CA THR A 89 -7.41 3.80 -14.04
C THR A 89 -6.01 4.41 -14.24
N LYS A 90 -4.97 3.88 -13.59
CA LYS A 90 -3.59 4.38 -13.78
C LYS A 90 -3.08 4.13 -15.21
N MET A 91 -3.44 3.00 -15.81
CA MET A 91 -3.05 2.66 -17.19
C MET A 91 -3.73 3.59 -18.21
N GLU A 92 -5.01 3.93 -18.01
CA GLU A 92 -5.74 4.86 -18.88
C GLU A 92 -5.21 6.30 -18.82
N VAL A 93 -4.86 6.78 -17.63
CA VAL A 93 -4.33 8.14 -17.42
C VAL A 93 -2.90 8.30 -17.98
N GLY A 94 -2.08 7.25 -17.90
CA GLY A 94 -0.73 7.27 -18.47
C GLY A 94 -0.73 7.36 -20.01
N GLY A 95 -1.72 6.76 -20.68
CA GLY A 95 -1.78 6.70 -22.16
C GLY A 95 -2.25 7.97 -22.87
N ASN A 96 -2.95 8.88 -22.17
CA ASN A 96 -3.46 10.13 -22.78
C ASN A 96 -2.51 11.33 -22.63
N SER A 97 -1.41 11.19 -21.87
CA SER A 97 -0.47 12.28 -21.61
C SER A 97 0.51 12.53 -22.76
N GLU A 98 0.74 11.54 -23.63
CA GLU A 98 1.68 11.65 -24.76
C GLU A 98 1.05 12.22 -26.04
N LYS A 99 -0.28 12.31 -26.13
CA LYS A 99 -0.98 12.74 -27.37
C LYS A 99 -1.37 14.23 -27.43
N ASN A 100 -1.17 14.99 -26.35
CA ASN A 100 -1.59 16.40 -26.27
C ASN A 100 -0.45 17.43 -26.40
N ALA A 101 0.78 17.01 -26.72
CA ALA A 101 1.91 17.93 -26.91
C ALA A 101 2.02 18.51 -28.34
N GLU A 102 1.15 18.11 -29.28
CA GLU A 102 1.29 18.45 -30.71
C GLU A 102 0.16 19.34 -31.27
N SER A 103 -0.65 19.97 -30.42
CA SER A 103 -1.66 20.94 -30.88
C SER A 103 -1.77 22.17 -29.97
N GLN A 104 -0.80 23.07 -30.03
CA GLN A 104 -0.97 24.45 -29.55
C GLN A 104 -0.42 25.45 -30.57
N GLY A 105 -1.34 25.93 -31.42
CA GLY A 105 -1.20 27.12 -32.23
C GLY A 105 -2.57 27.77 -32.40
N ASN A 106 -2.72 28.99 -31.87
CA ASN A 106 -3.86 29.92 -31.91
C ASN A 106 -5.06 29.66 -30.97
N LYS A 107 -5.23 30.52 -29.95
CA LYS A 107 -6.11 31.72 -29.95
C LYS A 107 -6.20 32.26 -28.50
N GLU A 108 -5.51 33.35 -28.18
CA GLU A 108 -6.06 34.72 -28.09
C GLU A 108 -7.04 34.90 -26.92
N THR A 109 -6.59 35.71 -25.95
CA THR A 109 -7.25 36.10 -24.71
C THR A 109 -8.33 37.14 -24.95
N ASP A 110 -9.50 37.00 -24.34
CA ASP A 110 -10.38 38.14 -24.09
C ASP A 110 -11.10 37.99 -22.75
N ASP A 111 -11.16 39.12 -22.07
CA ASP A 111 -11.72 39.39 -20.76
C ASP A 111 -13.23 39.10 -20.70
N THR A 112 -13.73 38.85 -19.49
CA THR A 112 -14.93 39.49 -18.90
C THR A 112 -15.55 38.60 -17.82
N SER A 113 -15.34 38.98 -16.56
CA SER A 113 -16.24 38.62 -15.46
C SER A 113 -17.56 39.40 -15.61
N PRO A 114 -18.72 38.82 -15.23
CA PRO A 114 -19.29 39.29 -13.96
C PRO A 114 -20.08 38.25 -13.15
N SER A 115 -20.12 38.56 -11.85
CA SER A 115 -21.04 38.16 -10.78
C SER A 115 -22.40 37.55 -11.15
N HIS A 116 -22.82 36.51 -10.41
CA HIS A 116 -24.20 36.38 -9.94
C HIS A 116 -24.35 35.58 -8.64
N SER A 117 -25.35 36.02 -7.88
CA SER A 117 -25.82 35.68 -6.54
C SER A 117 -26.57 34.34 -6.38
N SER A 118 -26.61 33.87 -5.14
CA SER A 118 -27.69 33.12 -4.45
C SER A 118 -27.96 31.65 -4.78
N SER A 119 -27.83 30.77 -3.78
CA SER A 119 -29.00 30.13 -3.12
C SER A 119 -28.57 29.23 -1.94
N MET A 120 -29.38 29.27 -0.89
CA MET A 120 -29.39 28.32 0.22
C MET A 120 -30.02 26.99 -0.23
N VAL A 121 -29.41 25.86 0.11
CA VAL A 121 -30.10 24.56 0.23
C VAL A 121 -29.59 23.85 1.50
N SER A 122 -30.55 23.46 2.32
CA SER A 122 -30.48 22.83 3.64
C SER A 122 -29.75 21.48 3.60
N ASN A 123 -28.76 21.30 4.48
CA ASN A 123 -28.09 20.02 4.73
C ASN A 123 -28.51 19.51 6.10
N SER A 124 -29.34 18.45 6.15
CA SER A 124 -29.71 17.82 7.42
C SER A 124 -29.69 16.29 7.43
N ASP A 125 -29.41 15.61 6.30
CA ASP A 125 -29.52 14.14 6.25
C ASP A 125 -28.25 13.41 5.73
N LYS A 126 -27.09 14.09 5.64
CA LYS A 126 -25.86 13.51 5.04
C LYS A 126 -24.76 13.12 6.01
N GLU A 127 -24.90 13.37 7.31
CA GLU A 127 -23.77 13.27 8.24
C GLU A 127 -23.55 11.86 8.82
N GLU A 128 -24.59 11.03 8.91
CA GLU A 128 -24.47 9.71 9.59
C GLU A 128 -23.84 8.63 8.69
N ALA A 129 -24.14 8.63 7.38
CA ALA A 129 -23.57 7.69 6.42
C ALA A 129 -22.08 7.95 6.08
N ALA A 130 -21.57 9.15 6.40
CA ALA A 130 -20.18 9.50 6.18
C ALA A 130 -19.25 8.92 7.26
N ASN A 131 -19.74 8.79 8.49
CA ASN A 131 -18.95 8.33 9.62
C ASN A 131 -18.71 6.80 9.57
N GLU A 132 -19.72 6.03 9.17
CA GLU A 132 -19.61 4.57 9.05
C GLU A 132 -18.67 4.16 7.90
N LYS A 133 -18.71 4.91 6.79
CA LYS A 133 -17.75 4.74 5.67
C LYS A 133 -16.32 5.06 6.09
N GLN A 134 -16.11 6.08 6.93
CA GLN A 134 -14.78 6.44 7.43
C GLN A 134 -14.19 5.38 8.37
N VAL A 135 -15.00 4.76 9.22
CA VAL A 135 -14.56 3.67 10.11
C VAL A 135 -14.18 2.43 9.29
N LYS A 136 -14.99 2.07 8.28
CA LYS A 136 -14.73 0.91 7.41
C LYS A 136 -13.49 1.10 6.53
N LEU A 137 -13.27 2.31 5.99
CA LEU A 137 -12.07 2.63 5.20
C LEU A 137 -10.78 2.60 6.02
N LYS A 138 -10.85 2.95 7.31
CA LYS A 138 -9.69 2.91 8.24
C LYS A 138 -9.34 1.49 8.64
N SER A 139 -10.34 0.65 8.94
CA SER A 139 -10.14 -0.78 9.20
C SER A 139 -9.61 -1.53 7.97
N GLN A 140 -10.06 -1.13 6.78
CA GLN A 140 -9.62 -1.69 5.51
C GLN A 140 -8.17 -1.32 5.16
N LYS A 141 -7.75 -0.06 5.35
CA LYS A 141 -6.34 0.33 5.17
C LYS A 141 -5.35 -0.42 6.07
N PHE A 142 -5.79 -0.92 7.22
CA PHE A 142 -4.97 -1.71 8.15
C PHE A 142 -4.63 -3.11 7.61
N ILE A 143 -5.49 -3.70 6.76
CA ILE A 143 -5.30 -5.06 6.22
C ILE A 143 -4.47 -5.04 4.92
N VAL A 144 -4.53 -3.94 4.16
CA VAL A 144 -3.90 -3.80 2.82
C VAL A 144 -2.37 -3.77 2.87
N GLY A 145 -1.77 -3.20 3.93
CA GLY A 145 -0.32 -3.09 4.08
C GLY A 145 0.41 -4.42 4.34
N HIS A 146 -0.29 -5.45 4.82
CA HIS A 146 0.32 -6.75 5.14
C HIS A 146 0.51 -7.66 3.91
N ALA A 147 -0.30 -7.50 2.86
CA ALA A 147 -0.31 -8.42 1.72
C ALA A 147 0.67 -8.06 0.58
N GLU A 148 1.11 -6.80 0.48
CA GLU A 148 2.04 -6.39 -0.59
C GLU A 148 3.49 -6.82 -0.34
N ILE A 149 3.85 -7.18 0.89
CA ILE A 149 5.22 -7.62 1.24
C ILE A 149 5.42 -9.13 1.03
N LEU A 150 4.36 -9.94 1.09
CA LEU A 150 4.47 -11.40 0.99
C LEU A 150 4.59 -11.92 -0.44
N ILE A 151 4.04 -11.21 -1.44
CA ILE A 151 4.17 -11.60 -2.85
C ILE A 151 5.59 -11.31 -3.37
N ASP A 152 6.22 -10.23 -2.93
CA ASP A 152 7.62 -9.92 -3.28
C ASP A 152 8.64 -10.81 -2.55
N ALA A 153 8.29 -11.36 -1.37
CA ALA A 153 9.14 -12.31 -0.64
C ALA A 153 9.11 -13.74 -1.22
N ILE A 154 7.98 -14.18 -1.79
CA ILE A 154 7.82 -15.55 -2.32
C ILE A 154 8.40 -15.70 -3.73
N VAL A 155 8.35 -14.65 -4.57
CA VAL A 155 9.02 -14.64 -5.89
C VAL A 155 10.55 -14.52 -5.75
N TRP A 156 11.06 -14.26 -4.55
CA TRP A 156 12.49 -14.13 -4.27
C TRP A 156 13.25 -15.46 -4.08
N PHE A 157 12.53 -16.58 -3.97
CA PHE A 157 13.11 -17.89 -3.61
C PHE A 157 13.05 -18.95 -4.73
N CYS A 158 12.70 -18.56 -5.96
CA CYS A 158 12.85 -19.34 -7.18
C CYS A 158 13.63 -18.51 -8.21
#